data_AF-A0A2M7KMB6-F1
#
_entry.id   AF-A0A2M7KMB6-F1
#
_cell.length_a   1.000
_cell.length_b   1.000
_cell.length_c   1.000
_cell.angle_alpha   90.00
_cell.angle_beta   90.00
_cell.angle_gamma   90.00
#
_symmetry.space_group_name_H-M   'P 1'
#
loop_
_entity.id
_entity.type
_entity.pdbx_description
1 polymer ?
#
loop_
_entity_poly.entity_id
_entity_poly.type
_entity_poly.pdbx_seq_one_letter_code
_entity_poly.pdbx_strand_id
1 'polypeptide(L)'
;AWRLSMADIAAQADHACLAERRAELQAKRCVRELDARVREREDDAFAGLFERLADGDARRFVADEIEALCSSQDDPLLRARLHRAAGDVLRPLSGVVSAPGLSADSACEARLAHHHSRAFQCVREAVNRGVRRSEVSPTGALPPGMAVVARCPVRVDLAGGWTDTPPQSLERGGAVLNMAVLLAARKAVSATVELTRELRLDLVSADLGMQRAVVTREEALTYDEIGDPFALHKGVLALLGVVRPDGSGDLLADLERLGCGLRLETASGVPKGSGLGTSSLLGAAAIVAVTGALGRKCDQGDLFELVLRLEQRLTTGGGWQDQVGGVVGGLKVIRSAPGMPQVIHLEEVALARELQHEFERRLVLCFTGEQRVAKNILQVVVGRYLSRQPEVMGALTEMPALVDAMHEAFRRGELTTVGRLLSESWRLNKAVDPHCTNEWIDLLFAQTRDLCNGGKLVGAGGGGFMVLMAKDETAAQRLKGRLAEVGQGRGLEVYHWSLAPTGLEVEVREG
;
A
#
# COMPACT_ATOMS: atom_id res chain seq x y z
N ALA A 1 59.61 43.36 9.54
CA ALA A 1 58.51 42.39 9.51
C ALA A 1 57.36 43.00 8.72
N TRP A 2 57.07 42.47 7.54
CA TRP A 2 55.99 42.97 6.69
C TRP A 2 54.66 42.56 7.35
N ARG A 3 53.88 43.53 7.83
CA ARG A 3 52.51 43.29 8.32
C ARG A 3 51.58 43.35 7.11
N LEU A 4 51.21 42.19 6.60
CA LEU A 4 50.14 42.09 5.61
C LEU A 4 48.82 42.46 6.28
N SER A 5 48.01 43.28 5.61
CA SER A 5 46.64 43.52 6.07
C SER A 5 45.78 42.27 5.82
N MET A 6 44.63 42.16 6.49
CA MET A 6 43.67 41.07 6.22
C MET A 6 43.23 41.05 4.74
N ALA A 7 43.22 42.21 4.07
CA ALA A 7 42.91 42.31 2.65
C ALA A 7 44.03 41.72 1.78
N ASP A 8 45.30 41.96 2.13
CA ASP A 8 46.45 41.40 1.40
C ASP A 8 46.56 39.88 1.57
N ILE A 9 46.22 39.38 2.77
CA ILE A 9 46.16 37.94 3.04
C ILE A 9 45.01 37.29 2.27
N ALA A 10 43.83 37.92 2.24
CA ALA A 10 42.68 37.41 1.50
C ALA A 10 42.99 37.34 -0.02
N ALA A 11 43.64 38.35 -0.59
CA ALA A 11 44.00 38.37 -2.01
C ALA A 11 45.07 37.32 -2.41
N GLN A 12 45.85 36.83 -1.44
CA GLN A 12 46.87 35.78 -1.64
C GLN A 12 46.40 34.38 -1.23
N ALA A 13 45.19 34.26 -0.68
CA ALA A 13 44.65 33.00 -0.25
C ALA A 13 44.20 32.15 -1.44
N ASP A 14 44.56 30.86 -1.42
CA ASP A 14 44.00 29.89 -2.35
C ASP A 14 42.54 29.60 -1.97
N HIS A 15 41.65 30.40 -2.53
CA HIS A 15 40.22 30.30 -2.28
C HIS A 15 39.63 28.96 -2.73
N ALA A 16 40.23 28.28 -3.71
CA ALA A 16 39.79 26.96 -4.16
C ALA A 16 40.12 25.90 -3.09
N CYS A 17 41.37 25.88 -2.60
CA CYS A 17 41.78 24.99 -1.51
C CYS A 17 40.98 25.24 -0.22
N LEU A 18 40.71 26.50 0.12
CA LEU A 18 39.86 26.84 1.27
C LEU A 18 38.41 26.38 1.09
N ALA A 19 37.87 26.46 -0.12
CA ALA A 19 36.53 25.97 -0.43
C ALA A 19 36.43 24.44 -0.34
N GLU A 20 37.40 23.72 -0.93
CA GLU A 20 37.50 22.25 -0.82
C GLU A 20 37.62 21.79 0.63
N ARG A 21 38.52 22.41 1.40
CA ARG A 21 38.69 22.07 2.83
C ARG A 21 37.43 22.36 3.64
N ARG A 22 36.71 23.44 3.32
CA ARG A 22 35.42 23.76 3.96
C ARG A 22 34.37 22.71 3.62
N ALA A 23 34.27 22.28 2.36
CA ALA A 23 33.34 21.23 1.93
C ALA A 23 33.63 19.89 2.64
N GLU A 24 34.89 19.50 2.74
CA GLU A 24 35.32 18.29 3.47
C GLU A 24 34.93 18.35 4.96
N LEU A 25 35.19 19.48 5.64
CA LEU A 25 34.82 19.66 7.04
C LEU A 25 33.29 19.65 7.25
N GLN A 26 32.54 20.23 6.30
CA GLN A 26 31.07 20.20 6.33
C GLN A 26 30.52 18.79 6.18
N ALA A 27 31.05 18.01 5.22
CA ALA A 27 30.71 16.60 5.04
C ALA A 27 31.00 15.77 6.30
N LYS A 28 32.21 15.89 6.87
CA LYS A 28 32.58 15.18 8.11
C LYS A 28 31.69 15.55 9.30
N ARG A 29 31.32 16.83 9.40
CA ARG A 29 30.38 17.29 10.44
C ARG A 29 28.99 16.70 10.23
N CYS A 30 28.49 16.68 8.99
CA CYS A 30 27.21 16.09 8.63
C CYS A 30 27.13 14.62 9.04
N VAL A 31 28.15 13.82 8.71
CA VAL A 31 28.23 12.40 9.08
C VAL A 31 28.23 12.20 10.60
N ARG A 32 29.00 13.01 11.35
CA ARG A 32 29.01 12.94 12.82
C ARG A 32 27.65 13.28 13.45
N GLU A 33 26.99 14.31 12.94
CA GLU A 33 25.65 14.68 13.41
C GLU A 33 24.65 13.57 13.08
N LEU A 34 24.68 13.01 11.86
CA LEU A 34 23.82 11.88 11.48
C LEU A 34 24.04 10.65 12.37
N ASP A 35 25.29 10.24 12.58
CA ASP A 35 25.66 9.11 13.43
C ASP A 35 25.20 9.32 14.89
N ALA A 36 25.30 10.54 15.41
CA ALA A 36 24.73 10.88 16.73
C ALA A 36 23.21 10.69 16.75
N ARG A 37 22.48 11.23 15.77
CA ARG A 37 21.01 11.08 15.68
C ARG A 37 20.57 9.62 15.57
N VAL A 38 21.30 8.82 14.79
CA VAL A 38 21.05 7.38 14.63
C VAL A 38 21.25 6.66 15.97
N ARG A 39 22.34 6.94 16.69
CA ARG A 39 22.60 6.36 18.02
C ARG A 39 21.56 6.76 19.06
N GLU A 40 21.14 8.02 19.04
CA GLU A 40 20.13 8.58 19.95
C GLU A 40 18.69 8.18 19.55
N ARG A 41 18.53 7.47 18.42
CA ARG A 41 17.25 7.05 17.84
C ARG A 41 16.30 8.23 17.61
N GLU A 42 16.84 9.36 17.18
CA GLU A 42 16.02 10.51 16.80
C GLU A 42 15.08 10.16 15.63
N ASP A 43 13.82 10.58 15.77
CA ASP A 43 12.79 10.33 14.76
C ASP A 43 12.48 11.53 13.87
N ASP A 44 13.47 12.42 13.72
CA ASP A 44 13.37 13.64 12.93
C ASP A 44 13.88 13.45 11.50
N ALA A 45 13.60 14.46 10.66
CA ALA A 45 14.11 14.53 9.30
C ALA A 45 15.62 14.76 9.26
N PHE A 46 16.31 13.99 8.41
CA PHE A 46 17.74 14.19 8.13
C PHE A 46 18.01 15.27 7.08
N ALA A 47 16.99 15.71 6.34
CA ALA A 47 17.15 16.64 5.21
C ALA A 47 17.93 17.92 5.58
N GLY A 48 17.66 18.50 6.75
CA GLY A 48 18.37 19.69 7.24
C GLY A 48 19.87 19.51 7.45
N LEU A 49 20.36 18.27 7.64
CA LEU A 49 21.80 17.98 7.72
C LEU A 49 22.47 18.13 6.35
N PHE A 50 21.73 17.91 5.27
CA PHE A 50 22.24 17.83 3.89
C PHE A 50 22.17 19.16 3.14
N GLU A 51 21.33 20.10 3.57
CA GLU A 51 21.19 21.44 2.95
C GLU A 51 22.51 22.21 2.89
N ARG A 52 23.43 21.91 3.82
CA ARG A 52 24.73 22.58 3.94
C ARG A 52 25.79 22.01 2.99
N LEU A 53 25.49 20.92 2.27
CA LEU A 53 26.40 20.28 1.32
C LEU A 53 26.24 20.95 -0.06
N ALA A 54 27.15 21.86 -0.41
CA ALA A 54 27.12 22.53 -1.71
C ALA A 54 27.84 21.74 -2.82
N ASP A 55 28.79 20.89 -2.43
CA ASP A 55 29.74 20.23 -3.33
C ASP A 55 29.33 18.78 -3.66
N GLY A 56 29.65 18.36 -4.89
CA GLY A 56 29.30 17.03 -5.41
C GLY A 56 30.09 15.90 -4.75
N ASP A 57 31.38 16.10 -4.51
CA ASP A 57 32.25 15.10 -3.87
C ASP A 57 31.90 14.97 -2.39
N ALA A 58 31.62 16.09 -1.71
CA ALA A 58 31.10 16.08 -0.35
C ALA A 58 29.78 15.28 -0.23
N ARG A 59 28.87 15.38 -1.20
CA ARG A 59 27.63 14.60 -1.24
C ARG A 59 27.88 13.11 -1.47
N ARG A 60 28.76 12.76 -2.41
CA ARG A 60 29.14 11.35 -2.66
C ARG A 60 29.79 10.74 -1.42
N PHE A 61 30.72 11.45 -0.78
CA PHE A 61 31.34 11.03 0.48
C PHE A 61 30.31 10.79 1.59
N VAL A 62 29.37 11.71 1.80
CA VAL A 62 28.32 11.53 2.82
C VAL A 62 27.44 10.33 2.49
N ALA A 63 27.10 10.10 1.21
CA ALA A 63 26.34 8.92 0.81
C ALA A 63 27.10 7.60 1.10
N ASP A 64 28.40 7.55 0.83
CA ASP A 64 29.25 6.38 1.13
C ASP A 64 29.31 6.09 2.64
N GLU A 65 29.41 7.13 3.46
CA GLU A 65 29.37 6.99 4.94
C GLU A 65 27.99 6.52 5.44
N ILE A 66 26.90 6.94 4.80
CA ILE A 66 25.56 6.43 5.09
C ILE A 66 25.46 4.93 4.74
N GLU A 67 26.05 4.49 3.64
CA GLU A 67 26.10 3.07 3.26
C GLU A 67 26.87 2.22 4.29
N ALA A 68 27.98 2.74 4.80
CA ALA A 68 28.73 2.11 5.88
C ALA A 68 27.88 2.01 7.16
N LEU A 69 27.16 3.08 7.52
CA LEU A 69 26.22 3.07 8.64
C LEU A 69 25.12 2.03 8.43
N CYS A 70 24.48 1.97 7.25
CA CYS A 70 23.46 0.96 6.94
C CYS A 70 23.93 -0.47 7.24
N SER A 71 25.16 -0.80 6.88
CA SER A 71 25.72 -2.16 7.04
C SER A 71 25.92 -2.55 8.51
N SER A 72 25.95 -1.57 9.42
CA SER A 72 26.11 -1.78 10.86
C SER A 72 24.79 -1.84 11.64
N GLN A 73 23.64 -1.61 10.98
CA GLN A 73 22.34 -1.53 11.66
C GLN A 73 21.51 -2.82 11.49
N ASP A 74 21.11 -3.41 12.62
CA ASP A 74 20.23 -4.59 12.61
C ASP A 74 18.77 -4.24 12.32
N ASP A 75 18.32 -3.04 12.67
CA ASP A 75 16.94 -2.60 12.47
C ASP A 75 16.68 -2.30 10.98
N PRO A 76 15.80 -3.08 10.32
CA PRO A 76 15.48 -2.89 8.91
C PRO A 76 14.78 -1.54 8.66
N LEU A 77 13.99 -1.00 9.59
CA LEU A 77 13.30 0.27 9.37
C LEU A 77 14.27 1.45 9.45
N LEU A 78 15.24 1.38 10.36
CA LEU A 78 16.34 2.34 10.40
C LEU A 78 17.21 2.26 9.15
N ARG A 79 17.54 1.05 8.66
CA ARG A 79 18.23 0.89 7.36
C ARG A 79 17.42 1.47 6.21
N ALA A 80 16.09 1.32 6.22
CA ALA A 80 15.22 1.93 5.21
C ALA A 80 15.32 3.46 5.21
N ARG A 81 15.30 4.09 6.40
CA ARG A 81 15.50 5.54 6.56
C ARG A 81 16.88 5.98 6.08
N LEU A 82 17.93 5.23 6.40
CA LEU A 82 19.30 5.54 5.98
C LEU A 82 19.47 5.41 4.46
N HIS A 83 18.95 4.35 3.83
CA HIS A 83 18.96 4.25 2.37
C HIS A 83 18.18 5.41 1.71
N ARG A 84 17.05 5.81 2.30
CA ARG A 84 16.32 6.99 1.82
C ARG A 84 17.16 8.26 1.96
N ALA A 85 17.85 8.44 3.08
CA ALA A 85 18.73 9.58 3.34
C ALA A 85 19.89 9.66 2.33
N ALA A 86 20.56 8.55 2.03
CA ALA A 86 21.58 8.49 0.99
C ALA A 86 21.01 8.92 -0.38
N GLY A 87 19.80 8.46 -0.72
CA GLY A 87 19.10 8.92 -1.92
C GLY A 87 18.79 10.42 -1.91
N ASP A 88 18.38 10.98 -0.77
CA ASP A 88 18.12 12.42 -0.61
C ASP A 88 19.41 13.25 -0.75
N VAL A 89 20.56 12.76 -0.28
CA VAL A 89 21.89 13.39 -0.42
C VAL A 89 22.34 13.44 -1.89
N LEU A 90 22.13 12.34 -2.62
CA LEU A 90 22.54 12.20 -4.03
C LEU A 90 21.59 12.89 -5.02
N ARG A 91 20.31 13.08 -4.66
CA ARG A 91 19.28 13.60 -5.59
C ARG A 91 19.68 14.90 -6.30
N PRO A 92 20.29 15.92 -5.65
CA PRO A 92 20.70 17.13 -6.35
C PRO A 92 21.76 16.94 -7.42
N LEU A 93 22.43 15.78 -7.46
CA LEU A 93 23.38 15.41 -8.51
C LEU A 93 22.71 14.75 -9.73
N SER A 94 21.43 14.34 -9.61
CA SER A 94 20.66 13.84 -10.75
C SER A 94 20.28 14.98 -11.69
N GLY A 95 20.50 14.80 -13.00
CA GLY A 95 20.19 15.82 -14.02
C GLY A 95 21.16 17.01 -14.11
N VAL A 96 22.21 17.10 -13.29
CA VAL A 96 23.26 18.12 -13.45
C VAL A 96 24.18 17.71 -14.59
N VAL A 97 23.93 18.27 -15.78
CA VAL A 97 24.84 18.21 -16.93
C VAL A 97 25.99 19.20 -16.67
N SER A 98 27.10 18.71 -16.14
CA SER A 98 28.35 19.47 -16.17
C SER A 98 28.97 19.34 -17.57
N ALA A 99 28.82 20.40 -18.37
CA ALA A 99 29.46 20.66 -19.67
C ALA A 99 28.97 19.85 -20.90
N PRO A 100 29.09 20.42 -22.12
CA PRO A 100 28.62 19.77 -23.35
C PRO A 100 29.51 18.56 -23.68
N GLY A 101 28.94 17.36 -23.68
CA GLY A 101 29.62 16.15 -24.19
C GLY A 101 29.51 14.89 -23.32
N LEU A 102 28.93 14.97 -22.12
CA LEU A 102 28.70 13.80 -21.27
C LEU A 102 27.20 13.59 -21.08
N SER A 103 26.72 12.39 -21.42
CA SER A 103 25.39 11.92 -21.02
C SER A 103 25.24 12.09 -19.50
N ALA A 104 24.01 12.29 -18.99
CA ALA A 104 23.71 12.25 -17.56
C ALA A 104 24.55 11.18 -16.85
N ASP A 105 25.13 11.51 -15.68
CA ASP A 105 26.05 10.65 -14.94
C ASP A 105 25.33 9.36 -14.52
N SER A 106 25.24 8.39 -15.44
CA SER A 106 24.40 7.19 -15.35
C SER A 106 24.67 6.37 -14.08
N ALA A 107 25.88 6.51 -13.52
CA ALA A 107 26.27 5.95 -12.24
C ALA A 107 25.48 6.55 -11.06
N CYS A 108 25.24 7.86 -11.03
CA CYS A 108 24.46 8.52 -9.97
C CYS A 108 22.99 8.08 -10.03
N GLU A 109 22.40 8.02 -11.21
CA GLU A 109 21.04 7.52 -11.41
C GLU A 109 20.90 6.05 -11.00
N ALA A 110 21.87 5.21 -11.34
CA ALA A 110 21.92 3.82 -10.89
C ALA A 110 22.03 3.71 -9.37
N ARG A 111 22.86 4.54 -8.72
CA ARG A 111 22.95 4.61 -7.25
C ARG A 111 21.65 5.07 -6.61
N LEU A 112 20.97 6.08 -7.16
CA LEU A 112 19.67 6.53 -6.68
C LEU A 112 18.61 5.41 -6.75
N ALA A 113 18.55 4.72 -7.89
CA ALA A 113 17.67 3.57 -8.07
C ALA A 113 18.00 2.43 -7.09
N HIS A 114 19.29 2.18 -6.84
CA HIS A 114 19.76 1.22 -5.84
C HIS A 114 19.25 1.56 -4.44
N HIS A 115 19.52 2.77 -3.94
CA HIS A 115 19.06 3.20 -2.61
C HIS A 115 17.54 3.17 -2.47
N HIS A 116 16.83 3.61 -3.51
CA HIS A 116 15.38 3.50 -3.55
C HIS A 116 14.93 2.04 -3.38
N SER A 117 15.42 1.13 -4.21
CA SER A 117 15.10 -0.30 -4.12
C SER A 117 15.44 -0.89 -2.75
N ARG A 118 16.62 -0.59 -2.20
CA ARG A 118 17.07 -1.08 -0.89
C ARG A 118 16.20 -0.59 0.26
N ALA A 119 15.73 0.66 0.23
CA ALA A 119 14.82 1.18 1.25
C ALA A 119 13.52 0.34 1.32
N PHE A 120 12.90 0.04 0.18
CA PHE A 120 11.69 -0.81 0.12
C PHE A 120 11.98 -2.28 0.44
N GLN A 121 13.15 -2.81 0.07
CA GLN A 121 13.59 -4.14 0.51
C GLN A 121 13.68 -4.22 2.04
N CYS A 122 14.22 -3.20 2.69
CA CYS A 122 14.32 -3.16 4.14
C CYS A 122 12.93 -3.09 4.81
N VAL A 123 12.00 -2.28 4.29
CA VAL A 123 10.60 -2.29 4.79
C VAL A 123 9.97 -3.68 4.67
N ARG A 124 10.13 -4.34 3.52
CA ARG A 124 9.67 -5.71 3.29
C ARG A 124 10.34 -6.72 4.22
N GLU A 125 11.63 -6.55 4.51
CA GLU A 125 12.34 -7.37 5.49
C GLU A 125 11.71 -7.21 6.88
N ALA A 126 11.41 -5.99 7.30
CA ALA A 126 10.74 -5.71 8.56
C ALA A 126 9.40 -6.44 8.66
N VAL A 127 8.57 -6.34 7.62
CA VAL A 127 7.27 -7.05 7.53
C VAL A 127 7.44 -8.58 7.60
N ASN A 128 8.53 -9.13 7.10
CA ASN A 128 8.77 -10.58 7.11
C ASN A 128 9.36 -11.11 8.43
N ARG A 129 10.08 -10.30 9.22
CA ARG A 129 10.78 -10.75 10.45
C ARG A 129 9.86 -11.25 11.57
N GLY A 130 8.57 -10.90 11.55
CA GLY A 130 7.61 -11.29 12.60
C GLY A 130 6.78 -12.53 12.31
N VAL A 131 6.88 -13.12 11.10
CA VAL A 131 5.86 -14.04 10.60
C VAL A 131 6.27 -15.51 10.65
N ARG A 132 5.36 -16.37 11.12
CA ARG A 132 5.53 -17.83 11.10
C ARG A 132 5.56 -18.35 9.66
N ARG A 133 6.44 -19.33 9.39
CA ARG A 133 6.38 -20.07 8.12
C ARG A 133 5.04 -20.80 8.04
N SER A 134 4.42 -20.68 6.88
CA SER A 134 3.06 -21.16 6.60
C SER A 134 3.09 -22.05 5.37
N GLU A 135 3.78 -23.17 5.46
CA GLU A 135 3.80 -24.18 4.39
C GLU A 135 2.55 -25.07 4.49
N VAL A 136 1.93 -25.34 3.35
CA VAL A 136 0.79 -26.26 3.29
C VAL A 136 1.29 -27.70 3.23
N SER A 137 0.73 -28.53 4.10
CA SER A 137 0.92 -29.98 4.11
C SER A 137 -0.31 -30.66 3.49
N PRO A 138 -0.16 -31.73 2.68
CA PRO A 138 -1.28 -32.40 2.01
C PRO A 138 -2.21 -33.17 2.96
N THR A 139 -1.94 -33.18 4.26
CA THR A 139 -2.78 -33.87 5.26
C THR A 139 -4.16 -33.21 5.33
N GLY A 140 -5.19 -33.89 4.82
CA GLY A 140 -6.58 -33.43 4.88
C GLY A 140 -7.11 -32.71 3.62
N ALA A 141 -6.37 -32.76 2.51
CA ALA A 141 -6.85 -32.22 1.23
C ALA A 141 -8.19 -32.83 0.80
N LEU A 142 -9.01 -32.02 0.12
CA LEU A 142 -10.25 -32.50 -0.49
C LEU A 142 -9.95 -33.53 -1.58
N PRO A 143 -10.88 -34.46 -1.86
CA PRO A 143 -10.68 -35.39 -2.98
C PRO A 143 -10.69 -34.63 -4.32
N PRO A 144 -9.92 -35.09 -5.32
CA PRO A 144 -9.98 -34.51 -6.66
C PRO A 144 -11.40 -34.51 -7.24
N GLY A 145 -11.77 -33.42 -7.91
CA GLY A 145 -13.13 -33.14 -8.38
C GLY A 145 -13.98 -32.36 -7.38
N MET A 146 -13.40 -31.89 -6.27
CA MET A 146 -14.01 -30.92 -5.36
C MET A 146 -13.38 -29.55 -5.55
N ALA A 147 -14.18 -28.52 -5.32
CA ALA A 147 -13.75 -27.13 -5.36
C ALA A 147 -14.08 -26.38 -4.06
N VAL A 148 -13.19 -25.46 -3.69
CA VAL A 148 -13.42 -24.46 -2.64
C VAL A 148 -13.60 -23.10 -3.28
N VAL A 149 -14.70 -22.43 -2.97
CA VAL A 149 -15.00 -21.08 -3.44
C VAL A 149 -14.97 -20.13 -2.26
N ALA A 150 -14.10 -19.12 -2.32
CA ALA A 150 -14.06 -18.01 -1.38
C ALA A 150 -14.63 -16.75 -2.03
N ARG A 151 -15.51 -16.02 -1.34
CA ARG A 151 -16.13 -14.77 -1.83
C ARG A 151 -16.01 -13.66 -0.80
N CYS A 152 -15.63 -12.46 -1.25
CA CYS A 152 -15.44 -11.29 -0.39
C CYS A 152 -16.23 -10.07 -0.87
N PRO A 153 -16.84 -9.30 0.04
CA PRO A 153 -17.25 -7.93 -0.27
C PRO A 153 -16.00 -7.08 -0.54
N VAL A 154 -16.19 -5.93 -1.19
CA VAL A 154 -15.15 -4.91 -1.30
C VAL A 154 -15.10 -4.08 -0.02
N ARG A 155 -14.07 -3.23 0.12
CA ARG A 155 -13.97 -2.34 1.27
C ARG A 155 -13.90 -0.87 0.85
N VAL A 156 -14.51 -0.01 1.65
CA VAL A 156 -14.45 1.44 1.51
C VAL A 156 -13.84 2.03 2.78
N ASP A 157 -12.74 2.76 2.65
CA ASP A 157 -12.13 3.49 3.76
C ASP A 157 -12.79 4.86 3.94
N LEU A 158 -13.13 5.19 5.18
CA LEU A 158 -13.79 6.46 5.53
C LEU A 158 -12.82 7.42 6.20
N ALA A 159 -11.96 6.91 7.10
CA ALA A 159 -10.93 7.70 7.78
C ALA A 159 -9.69 6.86 8.09
N GLY A 160 -8.53 7.52 8.19
CA GLY A 160 -7.29 6.93 8.68
C GLY A 160 -6.46 6.14 7.65
N GLY A 161 -6.87 6.09 6.39
CA GLY A 161 -6.09 5.45 5.32
C GLY A 161 -4.67 5.99 5.25
N TRP A 162 -3.69 5.10 5.01
CA TRP A 162 -2.23 5.28 5.12
C TRP A 162 -1.62 5.03 6.49
N THR A 163 -2.40 5.10 7.58
CA THR A 163 -1.86 4.73 8.90
C THR A 163 -1.61 3.22 9.06
N ASP A 164 -2.21 2.40 8.21
CA ASP A 164 -2.07 0.95 8.16
C ASP A 164 -0.85 0.46 7.36
N THR A 165 -0.26 1.34 6.56
CA THR A 165 0.82 1.00 5.63
C THR A 165 2.18 0.96 6.34
N PRO A 166 2.95 -0.15 6.22
CA PRO A 166 4.34 -0.16 6.66
C PRO A 166 5.18 0.86 5.88
N PRO A 167 6.13 1.57 6.51
CA PRO A 167 6.61 1.35 7.87
C PRO A 167 5.85 2.12 8.97
N GLN A 168 4.97 3.07 8.62
CA GLN A 168 4.16 3.84 9.58
C GLN A 168 3.44 2.93 10.57
N SER A 169 2.74 1.91 10.09
CA SER A 169 1.99 1.02 10.98
C SER A 169 2.90 0.20 11.91
N LEU A 170 4.14 -0.08 11.50
CA LEU A 170 5.10 -0.83 12.32
C LEU A 170 5.75 0.05 13.39
N GLU A 171 6.05 1.31 13.08
CA GLU A 171 6.74 2.21 14.00
C GLU A 171 5.78 2.91 14.97
N ARG A 172 4.55 3.20 14.52
CA ARG A 172 3.61 4.10 15.20
C ARG A 172 2.22 3.50 15.39
N GLY A 173 2.00 2.29 14.88
CA GLY A 173 0.66 1.71 14.82
C GLY A 173 -0.19 2.36 13.74
N GLY A 174 -1.43 1.89 13.64
CA GLY A 174 -2.39 2.36 12.65
C GLY A 174 -3.81 2.39 13.19
N ALA A 175 -4.64 3.22 12.59
CA ALA A 175 -6.04 3.38 12.94
C ALA A 175 -6.84 3.69 11.66
N VAL A 176 -7.76 2.83 11.30
CA VAL A 176 -8.59 2.99 10.10
C VAL A 176 -10.05 2.74 10.47
N LEU A 177 -10.95 3.61 10.03
CA LEU A 177 -12.38 3.34 10.03
C LEU A 177 -12.80 3.01 8.59
N ASN A 178 -13.24 1.78 8.37
CA ASN A 178 -13.68 1.31 7.06
C ASN A 178 -14.96 0.50 7.14
N MET A 179 -15.51 0.15 5.98
CA MET A 179 -16.70 -0.68 5.86
C MET A 179 -16.56 -1.71 4.75
N ALA A 180 -17.09 -2.91 5.01
CA ALA A 180 -17.31 -3.92 3.98
C ALA A 180 -18.60 -3.61 3.22
N VAL A 181 -18.54 -3.65 1.90
CA VAL A 181 -19.61 -3.19 1.00
C VAL A 181 -19.93 -4.25 -0.05
N LEU A 182 -21.22 -4.51 -0.22
CA LEU A 182 -21.75 -5.25 -1.36
C LEU A 182 -22.02 -4.26 -2.49
N LEU A 183 -21.62 -4.61 -3.70
CA LEU A 183 -21.96 -3.87 -4.91
C LEU A 183 -23.03 -4.66 -5.66
N ALA A 184 -24.14 -4.00 -5.99
CA ALA A 184 -25.32 -4.66 -6.56
C ALA A 184 -25.75 -5.92 -5.78
N ALA A 185 -25.71 -5.85 -4.44
CA ALA A 185 -26.02 -6.93 -3.51
C ALA A 185 -25.15 -8.20 -3.67
N ARG A 186 -23.94 -8.07 -4.21
CA ARG A 186 -23.00 -9.19 -4.42
C ARG A 186 -21.64 -8.92 -3.80
N LYS A 187 -20.99 -10.01 -3.42
CA LYS A 187 -19.55 -10.04 -3.09
C LYS A 187 -18.78 -10.04 -4.41
N ALA A 188 -18.20 -8.88 -4.73
CA ALA A 188 -17.61 -8.65 -6.04
C ALA A 188 -16.30 -9.41 -6.26
N VAL A 189 -15.65 -9.90 -5.21
CA VAL A 189 -14.37 -10.60 -5.31
C VAL A 189 -14.57 -12.08 -5.02
N SER A 190 -13.97 -12.95 -5.82
CA SER A 190 -13.98 -14.39 -5.58
C SER A 190 -12.72 -15.10 -6.05
N ALA A 191 -12.42 -16.22 -5.41
CA ALA A 191 -11.43 -17.19 -5.87
C ALA A 191 -12.00 -18.61 -5.74
N THR A 192 -11.71 -19.46 -6.71
CA THR A 192 -12.09 -20.87 -6.73
C THR A 192 -10.85 -21.71 -6.90
N VAL A 193 -10.70 -22.74 -6.07
CA VAL A 193 -9.65 -23.74 -6.20
C VAL A 193 -10.28 -25.10 -6.38
N GLU A 194 -9.99 -25.75 -7.49
CA GLU A 194 -10.38 -27.12 -7.78
C GLU A 194 -9.13 -28.02 -7.72
N LEU A 195 -9.23 -29.14 -7.01
CA LEU A 195 -8.19 -30.16 -7.03
C LEU A 195 -8.47 -31.16 -8.14
N THR A 196 -7.47 -31.44 -8.97
CA THR A 196 -7.62 -32.29 -10.16
C THR A 196 -6.80 -33.57 -10.04
N ARG A 197 -7.21 -34.62 -10.78
CA ARG A 197 -6.46 -35.89 -10.84
C ARG A 197 -5.22 -35.80 -11.72
N GLU A 198 -5.30 -35.02 -12.80
CA GLU A 198 -4.16 -34.74 -13.66
C GLU A 198 -3.19 -33.82 -12.90
N LEU A 199 -1.91 -34.18 -12.83
CA LEU A 199 -0.89 -33.38 -12.15
C LEU A 199 -0.50 -32.15 -12.97
N ARG A 200 -1.42 -31.19 -13.05
CA ARG A 200 -1.29 -29.94 -13.78
C ARG A 200 -1.63 -28.75 -12.89
N LEU A 201 -1.02 -27.61 -13.20
CA LEU A 201 -1.32 -26.33 -12.57
C LEU A 201 -1.96 -25.38 -13.60
N ASP A 202 -3.23 -25.06 -13.41
CA ASP A 202 -3.98 -24.16 -14.30
C ASP A 202 -4.37 -22.88 -13.54
N LEU A 203 -4.08 -21.72 -14.13
CA LEU A 203 -4.41 -20.41 -13.58
C LEU A 203 -5.45 -19.72 -14.47
N VAL A 204 -6.47 -19.11 -13.85
CA VAL A 204 -7.57 -18.46 -14.57
C VAL A 204 -7.87 -17.10 -13.94
N SER A 205 -7.85 -16.05 -14.76
CA SER A 205 -8.31 -14.71 -14.40
C SER A 205 -9.59 -14.46 -15.19
N ALA A 206 -10.73 -14.74 -14.57
CA ALA A 206 -12.03 -14.70 -15.26
C ALA A 206 -12.41 -13.26 -15.68
N ASP A 207 -12.05 -12.27 -14.88
CA ASP A 207 -12.24 -10.84 -15.16
C ASP A 207 -11.46 -10.35 -16.40
N LEU A 208 -10.31 -10.97 -16.69
CA LEU A 208 -9.50 -10.67 -17.87
C LEU A 208 -9.78 -11.61 -19.05
N GLY A 209 -10.60 -12.65 -18.85
CA GLY A 209 -10.81 -13.71 -19.83
C GLY A 209 -9.53 -14.48 -20.18
N MET A 210 -8.60 -14.59 -19.23
CA MET A 210 -7.30 -15.23 -19.45
C MET A 210 -7.17 -16.55 -18.70
N GLN A 211 -6.57 -17.55 -19.33
CA GLN A 211 -6.19 -18.82 -18.71
C GLN A 211 -4.76 -19.19 -19.12
N ARG A 212 -4.04 -19.85 -18.22
CA ARG A 212 -2.69 -20.37 -18.48
C ARG A 212 -2.45 -21.69 -17.75
N ALA A 213 -1.98 -22.69 -18.51
CA ALA A 213 -1.40 -23.90 -17.92
C ALA A 213 0.08 -23.62 -17.65
N VAL A 214 0.50 -23.73 -16.40
CA VAL A 214 1.88 -23.47 -15.97
C VAL A 214 2.70 -24.74 -16.18
N VAL A 215 3.83 -24.62 -16.88
CA VAL A 215 4.62 -25.79 -17.31
C VAL A 215 5.86 -25.97 -16.46
N THR A 216 6.50 -24.88 -16.04
CA THR A 216 7.76 -24.93 -15.28
C THR A 216 7.63 -24.31 -13.90
N ARG A 217 8.49 -24.75 -12.98
CA ARG A 217 8.59 -24.14 -11.65
C ARG A 217 9.02 -22.68 -11.74
N GLU A 218 9.97 -22.37 -12.62
CA GLU A 218 10.45 -21.01 -12.83
C GLU A 218 9.29 -20.08 -13.20
N GLU A 219 8.45 -20.46 -14.16
CA GLU A 219 7.25 -19.70 -14.54
C GLU A 219 6.31 -19.47 -13.34
N ALA A 220 6.11 -20.49 -12.50
CA ALA A 220 5.28 -20.40 -11.31
C ALA A 220 5.87 -19.50 -10.21
N LEU A 221 7.18 -19.25 -10.22
CA LEU A 221 7.89 -18.44 -9.23
C LEU A 221 8.21 -17.02 -9.74
N THR A 222 8.01 -16.75 -11.04
CA THR A 222 8.10 -15.41 -11.60
C THR A 222 6.78 -14.67 -11.43
N TYR A 223 6.68 -13.87 -10.36
CA TYR A 223 5.46 -13.13 -9.97
C TYR A 223 5.70 -11.65 -9.64
N ASP A 224 6.91 -11.14 -9.87
CA ASP A 224 7.29 -9.74 -9.72
C ASP A 224 7.35 -8.97 -11.05
N GLU A 225 7.09 -9.65 -12.18
CA GLU A 225 6.97 -9.05 -13.51
C GLU A 225 5.77 -8.11 -13.60
N ILE A 226 6.02 -6.91 -14.10
CA ILE A 226 4.97 -5.90 -14.29
C ILE A 226 4.05 -6.35 -15.42
N GLY A 227 2.74 -6.36 -15.13
CA GLY A 227 1.71 -6.65 -16.13
C GLY A 227 1.42 -8.14 -16.30
N ASP A 228 2.08 -9.04 -15.56
CA ASP A 228 1.68 -10.45 -15.52
C ASP A 228 0.27 -10.58 -14.90
N PRO A 229 -0.75 -11.02 -15.68
CA PRO A 229 -2.11 -11.20 -15.17
C PRO A 229 -2.20 -12.26 -14.06
N PHE A 230 -1.20 -13.14 -13.95
CA PHE A 230 -1.17 -14.24 -12.99
C PHE A 230 -0.18 -14.03 -11.84
N ALA A 231 0.45 -12.86 -11.73
CA ALA A 231 1.40 -12.55 -10.63
C ALA A 231 0.81 -12.87 -9.25
N LEU A 232 -0.43 -12.46 -8.98
CA LEU A 232 -1.11 -12.75 -7.71
C LEU A 232 -1.28 -14.26 -7.47
N HIS A 233 -1.68 -15.02 -8.50
CA HIS A 233 -1.89 -16.46 -8.40
C HIS A 233 -0.59 -17.17 -8.03
N LYS A 234 0.46 -16.92 -8.82
CA LYS A 234 1.81 -17.43 -8.61
C LYS A 234 2.37 -17.05 -7.25
N GLY A 235 2.20 -15.80 -6.84
CA GLY A 235 2.60 -15.30 -5.52
C GLY A 235 1.92 -16.05 -4.38
N VAL A 236 0.62 -16.35 -4.49
CA VAL A 236 -0.12 -17.16 -3.49
C VAL A 236 0.44 -18.58 -3.42
N LEU A 237 0.64 -19.24 -4.56
CA LEU A 237 1.14 -20.60 -4.62
C LEU A 237 2.56 -20.72 -4.04
N ALA A 238 3.43 -19.75 -4.36
CA ALA A 238 4.78 -19.66 -3.80
C ALA A 238 4.79 -19.28 -2.32
N LEU A 239 3.81 -18.50 -1.84
CA LEU A 239 3.67 -18.13 -0.42
C LEU A 239 3.25 -19.30 0.43
N LEU A 240 2.33 -20.11 -0.06
CA LEU A 240 1.78 -21.27 0.63
C LEU A 240 2.65 -22.52 0.49
N GLY A 241 3.73 -22.46 -0.28
CA GLY A 241 4.60 -23.61 -0.53
C GLY A 241 3.91 -24.70 -1.37
N VAL A 242 2.91 -24.34 -2.16
CA VAL A 242 2.36 -25.22 -3.21
C VAL A 242 3.45 -25.45 -4.25
N VAL A 243 4.09 -24.36 -4.69
CA VAL A 243 5.33 -24.39 -5.47
C VAL A 243 6.46 -23.91 -4.56
N ARG A 244 7.50 -24.73 -4.38
CA ARG A 244 8.57 -24.43 -3.42
C ARG A 244 9.72 -23.66 -4.08
N PRO A 245 10.07 -22.46 -3.60
CA PRO A 245 11.21 -21.70 -4.14
C PRO A 245 12.56 -22.40 -3.95
N ASP A 246 12.70 -23.16 -2.86
CA ASP A 246 13.92 -23.84 -2.41
C ASP A 246 13.87 -25.38 -2.63
N GLY A 247 12.89 -25.88 -3.38
CA GLY A 247 12.73 -27.31 -3.61
C GLY A 247 13.82 -27.90 -4.52
N SER A 248 14.22 -29.15 -4.28
CA SER A 248 14.99 -29.96 -5.23
C SER A 248 14.01 -30.66 -6.20
N GLY A 249 13.81 -30.14 -7.41
CA GLY A 249 12.91 -30.76 -8.40
C GLY A 249 12.30 -29.75 -9.38
N ASP A 250 11.38 -30.22 -10.23
CA ASP A 250 10.59 -29.39 -11.13
C ASP A 250 9.18 -29.14 -10.55
N LEU A 251 8.27 -28.61 -11.36
CA LEU A 251 6.87 -28.37 -10.96
C LEU A 251 6.11 -29.68 -10.73
N LEU A 252 6.37 -30.71 -11.53
CA LEU A 252 5.71 -32.00 -11.41
C LEU A 252 6.01 -32.62 -10.04
N ALA A 253 7.26 -32.57 -9.58
CA ALA A 253 7.65 -33.03 -8.25
C ALA A 253 6.89 -32.31 -7.11
N ASP A 254 6.57 -31.02 -7.26
CA ASP A 254 5.77 -30.30 -6.26
C ASP A 254 4.31 -30.76 -6.26
N LEU A 255 3.73 -31.07 -7.43
CA LEU A 255 2.36 -31.58 -7.56
C LEU A 255 2.24 -33.05 -7.11
N GLU A 256 3.23 -33.89 -7.42
CA GLU A 256 3.33 -35.27 -6.93
C GLU A 256 3.37 -35.33 -5.40
N ARG A 257 4.13 -34.42 -4.78
CA ARG A 257 4.17 -34.27 -3.32
C ARG A 257 2.80 -33.91 -2.73
N LEU A 258 2.02 -33.10 -3.43
CA LEU A 258 0.66 -32.76 -3.01
C LEU A 258 -0.33 -33.90 -3.30
N GLY A 259 -0.02 -34.77 -4.25
CA GLY A 259 -0.86 -35.89 -4.67
C GLY A 259 -2.01 -35.49 -5.62
N CYS A 260 -2.00 -34.26 -6.14
CA CYS A 260 -3.04 -33.74 -7.02
C CYS A 260 -2.54 -32.61 -7.92
N GLY A 261 -3.25 -32.35 -9.01
CA GLY A 261 -3.18 -31.08 -9.72
C GLY A 261 -4.09 -30.02 -9.08
N LEU A 262 -4.00 -28.80 -9.60
CA LEU A 262 -4.71 -27.66 -9.04
C LEU A 262 -5.11 -26.67 -10.14
N ARG A 263 -6.38 -26.28 -10.16
CA ARG A 263 -6.89 -25.16 -10.96
C ARG A 263 -7.26 -24.01 -10.01
N LEU A 264 -6.58 -22.87 -10.12
CA LEU A 264 -6.86 -21.66 -9.35
C LEU A 264 -7.48 -20.60 -10.27
N GLU A 265 -8.73 -20.27 -10.00
CA GLU A 265 -9.47 -19.22 -10.68
C GLU A 265 -9.71 -18.04 -9.75
N THR A 266 -9.59 -16.82 -10.27
CA THR A 266 -9.98 -15.60 -9.58
C THR A 266 -10.88 -14.72 -10.45
N ALA A 267 -11.77 -13.97 -9.80
CA ALA A 267 -12.68 -13.05 -10.48
C ALA A 267 -12.96 -11.81 -9.63
N SER A 268 -13.05 -10.65 -10.28
CA SER A 268 -13.45 -9.37 -9.68
C SER A 268 -14.52 -8.69 -10.54
N GLY A 269 -15.64 -8.35 -9.92
CA GLY A 269 -16.72 -7.55 -10.49
C GLY A 269 -16.49 -6.04 -10.41
N VAL A 270 -15.28 -5.60 -10.04
CA VAL A 270 -14.88 -4.19 -10.03
C VAL A 270 -13.63 -3.96 -10.88
N PRO A 271 -13.50 -2.79 -11.54
CA PRO A 271 -12.32 -2.48 -12.34
C PRO A 271 -11.02 -2.48 -11.51
N LYS A 272 -9.91 -2.84 -12.15
CA LYS A 272 -8.57 -2.70 -11.55
C LYS A 272 -8.29 -1.23 -11.26
N GLY A 273 -7.57 -0.96 -10.17
CA GLY A 273 -7.29 0.43 -9.75
C GLY A 273 -8.52 1.18 -9.22
N SER A 274 -9.59 0.48 -8.83
CA SER A 274 -10.79 1.06 -8.21
C SER A 274 -10.53 1.76 -6.87
N GLY A 275 -9.43 1.43 -6.20
CA GLY A 275 -9.17 1.88 -4.85
C GLY A 275 -10.02 1.18 -3.79
N LEU A 276 -10.75 0.10 -4.14
CA LEU A 276 -11.66 -0.68 -3.27
C LEU A 276 -11.03 -1.91 -2.58
N GLY A 277 -9.71 -2.04 -2.62
CA GLY A 277 -8.96 -3.11 -1.92
C GLY A 277 -8.96 -4.44 -2.64
N THR A 278 -9.37 -4.43 -3.91
CA THR A 278 -9.60 -5.64 -4.73
C THR A 278 -8.40 -6.57 -4.79
N SER A 279 -7.18 -6.04 -4.93
CA SER A 279 -5.96 -6.86 -5.03
C SER A 279 -5.73 -7.70 -3.77
N SER A 280 -5.73 -7.05 -2.60
CA SER A 280 -5.50 -7.74 -1.33
C SER A 280 -6.66 -8.68 -1.00
N LEU A 281 -7.89 -8.34 -1.37
CA LEU A 281 -9.06 -9.21 -1.20
C LEU A 281 -9.06 -10.42 -2.14
N LEU A 282 -8.58 -10.28 -3.38
CA LEU A 282 -8.35 -11.40 -4.29
C LEU A 282 -7.27 -12.33 -3.70
N GLY A 283 -6.19 -11.75 -3.16
CA GLY A 283 -5.16 -12.49 -2.44
C GLY A 283 -5.72 -13.25 -1.24
N ALA A 284 -6.57 -12.60 -0.44
CA ALA A 284 -7.22 -13.22 0.71
C ALA A 284 -8.13 -14.39 0.30
N ALA A 285 -9.00 -14.18 -0.70
CA ALA A 285 -9.87 -15.21 -1.23
C ALA A 285 -9.07 -16.41 -1.78
N ALA A 286 -8.02 -16.14 -2.57
CA ALA A 286 -7.17 -17.18 -3.12
C ALA A 286 -6.42 -17.97 -2.03
N ILE A 287 -5.88 -17.30 -1.02
CA ILE A 287 -5.21 -17.96 0.11
C ILE A 287 -6.18 -18.89 0.84
N VAL A 288 -7.38 -18.42 1.16
CA VAL A 288 -8.40 -19.24 1.85
C VAL A 288 -8.87 -20.40 0.99
N ALA A 289 -9.08 -20.17 -0.31
CA ALA A 289 -9.48 -21.23 -1.23
C ALA A 289 -8.40 -22.32 -1.36
N VAL A 290 -7.12 -21.94 -1.51
CA VAL A 290 -6.01 -22.90 -1.62
C VAL A 290 -5.81 -23.66 -0.31
N THR A 291 -5.77 -22.96 0.83
CA THR A 291 -5.59 -23.61 2.13
C THR A 291 -6.76 -24.52 2.48
N GLY A 292 -8.00 -24.08 2.23
CA GLY A 292 -9.20 -24.89 2.43
C GLY A 292 -9.24 -26.14 1.55
N ALA A 293 -8.87 -26.01 0.27
CA ALA A 293 -8.82 -27.15 -0.65
C ALA A 293 -7.77 -28.18 -0.22
N LEU A 294 -6.62 -27.71 0.28
CA LEU A 294 -5.52 -28.56 0.74
C LEU A 294 -5.65 -28.97 2.22
N GLY A 295 -6.82 -28.79 2.85
CA GLY A 295 -7.11 -29.32 4.19
C GLY A 295 -6.54 -28.52 5.35
N ARG A 296 -5.99 -27.34 5.09
CA ARG A 296 -5.38 -26.48 6.11
C ARG A 296 -6.38 -25.45 6.61
N LYS A 297 -6.53 -25.36 7.94
CA LYS A 297 -7.22 -24.24 8.57
C LYS A 297 -6.37 -22.99 8.48
N CYS A 298 -6.97 -21.90 8.04
CA CYS A 298 -6.40 -20.56 8.02
C CYS A 298 -7.33 -19.68 8.85
N ASP A 299 -6.87 -19.25 10.03
CA ASP A 299 -7.66 -18.32 10.84
C ASP A 299 -7.55 -16.88 10.30
N GLN A 300 -8.33 -15.96 10.86
CA GLN A 300 -8.35 -14.58 10.38
C GLN A 300 -7.00 -13.86 10.59
N GLY A 301 -6.31 -14.13 11.70
CA GLY A 301 -5.01 -13.52 11.99
C GLY A 301 -3.93 -14.00 11.02
N ASP A 302 -3.87 -15.32 10.81
CA ASP A 302 -3.02 -15.96 9.80
C ASP A 302 -3.28 -15.36 8.41
N LEU A 303 -4.54 -15.20 8.04
CA LEU A 303 -4.93 -14.66 6.74
C LEU A 303 -4.44 -13.22 6.55
N PHE A 304 -4.62 -12.35 7.54
CA PHE A 304 -4.18 -10.95 7.45
C PHE A 304 -2.68 -10.84 7.26
N GLU A 305 -1.93 -11.67 7.97
CA GLU A 305 -0.47 -11.73 7.91
C GLU A 305 0.01 -12.30 6.57
N LEU A 306 -0.62 -13.37 6.07
CA LEU A 306 -0.30 -13.96 4.77
C LEU A 306 -0.56 -12.99 3.62
N VAL A 307 -1.68 -12.26 3.63
CA VAL A 307 -1.97 -11.26 2.61
C VAL A 307 -0.96 -10.12 2.66
N LEU A 308 -0.60 -9.64 3.86
CA LEU A 308 0.42 -8.60 3.98
C LEU A 308 1.76 -9.05 3.39
N ARG A 309 2.16 -10.32 3.61
CA ARG A 309 3.36 -10.90 2.98
C ARG A 309 3.25 -11.04 1.47
N LEU A 310 2.08 -11.45 0.98
CA LEU A 310 1.81 -11.54 -0.45
C LEU A 310 2.00 -10.17 -1.11
N GLU A 311 1.43 -9.10 -0.55
CA GLU A 311 1.57 -7.72 -1.03
C GLU A 311 3.03 -7.26 -1.07
N GLN A 312 3.83 -7.62 -0.05
CA GLN A 312 5.27 -7.30 -0.07
C GLN A 312 6.02 -8.10 -1.16
N ARG A 313 5.63 -9.36 -1.42
CA ARG A 313 6.23 -10.18 -2.49
C ARG A 313 5.88 -9.68 -3.88
N LEU A 314 4.64 -9.25 -4.09
CA LEU A 314 4.15 -8.68 -5.34
C LEU A 314 4.65 -7.24 -5.59
N THR A 315 5.48 -6.70 -4.70
CA THR A 315 6.07 -5.33 -4.77
C THR A 315 5.06 -4.19 -4.79
N THR A 316 3.79 -4.49 -4.50
CA THR A 316 2.69 -3.53 -4.34
C THR A 316 2.76 -2.82 -3.00
N GLY A 317 3.32 -3.49 -1.97
CA GLY A 317 3.75 -2.87 -0.71
C GLY A 317 2.64 -2.32 0.16
N GLY A 318 1.39 -2.76 -0.03
CA GLY A 318 0.20 -2.26 0.66
C GLY A 318 0.20 -2.46 2.18
N GLY A 319 -0.72 -1.77 2.85
CA GLY A 319 -1.01 -1.92 4.27
C GLY A 319 -1.96 -3.08 4.57
N TRP A 320 -2.48 -3.13 5.81
CA TRP A 320 -3.35 -4.20 6.26
C TRP A 320 -4.86 -3.90 6.10
N GLN A 321 -5.25 -2.66 5.81
CA GLN A 321 -6.67 -2.28 5.85
C GLN A 321 -7.52 -2.95 4.77
N ASP A 322 -6.92 -3.29 3.62
CA ASP A 322 -7.63 -3.77 2.45
C ASP A 322 -8.18 -5.17 2.71
N GLN A 323 -7.32 -6.10 3.14
CA GLN A 323 -7.73 -7.44 3.49
C GLN A 323 -8.65 -7.46 4.70
N VAL A 324 -8.31 -6.73 5.77
CA VAL A 324 -9.14 -6.70 6.99
C VAL A 324 -10.52 -6.10 6.69
N GLY A 325 -10.55 -5.07 5.83
CA GLY A 325 -11.74 -4.32 5.47
C GLY A 325 -12.83 -5.14 4.78
N GLY A 326 -12.47 -6.11 3.94
CA GLY A 326 -13.44 -6.98 3.26
C GLY A 326 -13.55 -8.40 3.83
N VAL A 327 -12.52 -8.92 4.51
CA VAL A 327 -12.59 -10.22 5.18
C VAL A 327 -13.51 -10.18 6.40
N VAL A 328 -13.59 -9.04 7.07
CA VAL A 328 -14.53 -8.80 8.18
C VAL A 328 -15.71 -7.98 7.66
N GLY A 329 -16.93 -8.35 8.02
CA GLY A 329 -18.13 -7.62 7.63
C GLY A 329 -18.25 -6.24 8.27
N GLY A 330 -19.32 -5.53 7.94
CA GLY A 330 -19.80 -4.34 8.63
C GLY A 330 -18.90 -3.10 8.57
N LEU A 331 -19.34 -2.08 9.30
CA LEU A 331 -18.61 -0.86 9.62
C LEU A 331 -17.76 -1.10 10.86
N LYS A 332 -16.49 -0.71 10.83
CA LYS A 332 -15.53 -1.07 11.88
C LYS A 332 -14.40 -0.07 12.02
N VAL A 333 -13.92 0.05 13.25
CA VAL A 333 -12.63 0.66 13.58
C VAL A 333 -11.60 -0.46 13.69
N ILE A 334 -10.49 -0.29 13.00
CA ILE A 334 -9.38 -1.24 12.97
C ILE A 334 -8.15 -0.52 13.50
N ARG A 335 -7.48 -1.13 14.48
CA ARG A 335 -6.27 -0.58 15.09
C ARG A 335 -5.14 -1.59 15.08
N SER A 336 -3.91 -1.08 15.00
CA SER A 336 -2.70 -1.87 15.23
C SER A 336 -1.77 -1.13 16.17
N ALA A 337 -1.09 -1.87 17.04
CA ALA A 337 -0.01 -1.34 17.86
C ALA A 337 1.31 -1.32 17.05
N PRO A 338 2.27 -0.45 17.39
CA PRO A 338 3.62 -0.56 16.86
C PRO A 338 4.21 -1.95 17.13
N GLY A 339 5.00 -2.45 16.18
CA GLY A 339 5.76 -3.67 16.32
C GLY A 339 5.45 -4.76 15.28
N MET A 340 6.11 -5.90 15.47
CA MET A 340 6.04 -7.08 14.63
C MET A 340 5.87 -8.34 15.51
N PRO A 341 5.01 -9.30 15.14
CA PRO A 341 4.02 -9.22 14.06
C PRO A 341 2.97 -8.12 14.34
N GLN A 342 2.32 -7.67 13.28
CA GLN A 342 1.24 -6.68 13.44
C GLN A 342 0.05 -7.31 14.16
N VAL A 343 -0.35 -6.71 15.29
CA VAL A 343 -1.50 -7.17 16.07
C VAL A 343 -2.70 -6.29 15.76
N ILE A 344 -3.69 -6.87 15.08
CA ILE A 344 -4.91 -6.18 14.66
C ILE A 344 -5.99 -6.29 15.73
N HIS A 345 -6.53 -5.14 16.13
CA HIS A 345 -7.69 -5.01 17.00
C HIS A 345 -8.88 -4.47 16.21
N LEU A 346 -10.04 -5.11 16.37
CA LEU A 346 -11.26 -4.79 15.66
C LEU A 346 -12.34 -4.36 16.63
N GLU A 347 -12.97 -3.24 16.34
CA GLU A 347 -14.18 -2.77 17.02
C GLU A 347 -15.27 -2.58 15.98
N GLU A 348 -16.37 -3.34 16.12
CA GLU A 348 -17.54 -3.19 15.27
C GLU A 348 -18.30 -1.91 15.63
N VAL A 349 -18.67 -1.15 14.62
CA VAL A 349 -19.53 0.04 14.76
C VAL A 349 -20.95 -0.36 14.41
N ALA A 350 -21.68 -0.89 15.40
CA ALA A 350 -23.07 -1.29 15.24
C ALA A 350 -23.97 -0.07 14.98
N LEU A 351 -24.70 -0.08 13.87
CA LEU A 351 -25.68 0.94 13.53
C LEU A 351 -27.09 0.40 13.80
N ALA A 352 -27.95 1.23 14.40
CA ALA A 352 -29.38 0.95 14.42
C ALA A 352 -29.90 0.83 12.99
N ARG A 353 -30.90 -0.03 12.75
CA ARG A 353 -31.39 -0.36 11.40
C ARG A 353 -31.84 0.88 10.63
N GLU A 354 -32.52 1.80 11.31
CA GLU A 354 -33.01 3.06 10.75
C GLU A 354 -31.85 3.96 10.30
N LEU A 355 -30.81 4.05 11.13
CA LEU A 355 -29.60 4.82 10.84
C LEU A 355 -28.79 4.20 9.70
N GLN A 356 -28.64 2.88 9.68
CA GLN A 356 -27.98 2.17 8.57
C GLN A 356 -28.71 2.45 7.25
N HIS A 357 -30.04 2.30 7.24
CA HIS A 357 -30.84 2.59 6.06
C HIS A 357 -30.72 4.06 5.62
N GLU A 358 -30.70 5.02 6.55
CA GLU A 358 -30.48 6.42 6.22
C GLU A 358 -29.07 6.65 5.64
N PHE A 359 -28.04 6.04 6.23
CA PHE A 359 -26.66 6.09 5.77
C PHE A 359 -26.50 5.54 4.35
N GLU A 360 -27.07 4.36 4.08
CA GLU A 360 -27.05 3.73 2.75
C GLU A 360 -27.78 4.57 1.68
N ARG A 361 -28.87 5.26 2.05
CA ARG A 361 -29.61 6.13 1.13
C ARG A 361 -28.93 7.48 0.87
N ARG A 362 -28.16 8.00 1.85
CA ARG A 362 -27.49 9.31 1.77
C ARG A 362 -26.08 9.25 1.21
N LEU A 363 -25.32 8.19 1.47
CA LEU A 363 -23.95 8.09 0.98
C LEU A 363 -23.96 7.56 -0.46
N VAL A 364 -23.43 8.38 -1.37
CA VAL A 364 -23.28 8.05 -2.79
C VAL A 364 -21.87 7.52 -3.03
N LEU A 365 -21.78 6.31 -3.59
CA LEU A 365 -20.55 5.68 -4.05
C LEU A 365 -20.48 5.78 -5.58
N CYS A 366 -19.39 6.35 -6.10
CA CYS A 366 -19.25 6.66 -7.52
C CYS A 366 -17.84 6.33 -8.02
N PHE A 367 -17.72 5.62 -9.13
CA PHE A 367 -16.48 5.44 -9.86
C PHE A 367 -16.24 6.68 -10.73
N THR A 368 -15.08 7.33 -10.63
CA THR A 368 -14.81 8.61 -11.30
C THR A 368 -14.56 8.48 -12.80
N GLY A 369 -14.42 7.27 -13.33
CA GLY A 369 -14.04 7.00 -14.71
C GLY A 369 -12.52 6.95 -14.96
N GLU A 370 -11.71 7.40 -14.00
CA GLU A 370 -10.26 7.36 -14.08
C GLU A 370 -9.69 6.19 -13.26
N GLN A 371 -8.67 5.51 -13.79
CA GLN A 371 -7.93 4.47 -13.07
C GLN A 371 -6.50 4.95 -12.83
N ARG A 372 -5.95 4.61 -11.67
CA ARG A 372 -4.54 4.85 -11.37
C ARG A 372 -3.91 3.66 -10.67
N VAL A 373 -2.67 3.37 -11.03
CA VAL A 373 -1.88 2.30 -10.41
C VAL A 373 -1.40 2.76 -9.03
N ALA A 374 -1.89 2.10 -7.97
CA ALA A 374 -1.60 2.44 -6.57
C ALA A 374 -0.11 2.31 -6.21
N LYS A 375 0.64 1.42 -6.87
CA LYS A 375 2.08 1.18 -6.61
C LYS A 375 2.92 2.46 -6.68
N ASN A 376 2.64 3.33 -7.66
CA ASN A 376 3.39 4.58 -7.82
C ASN A 376 3.12 5.55 -6.66
N ILE A 377 1.87 5.60 -6.16
CA ILE A 377 1.48 6.44 -5.04
C ILE A 377 2.12 5.92 -3.74
N LEU A 378 2.09 4.62 -3.52
CA LEU A 378 2.67 4.01 -2.33
C LEU A 378 4.17 4.29 -2.23
N GLN A 379 4.91 4.18 -3.33
CA GLN A 379 6.34 4.49 -3.33
C GLN A 379 6.62 5.94 -2.96
N VAL A 380 5.81 6.87 -3.46
CA VAL A 380 5.90 8.29 -3.10
C VAL A 380 5.64 8.49 -1.61
N VAL A 381 4.50 8.01 -1.11
CA VAL A 381 4.09 8.21 0.29
C VAL A 381 5.09 7.59 1.27
N VAL A 382 5.47 6.32 1.06
CA VAL A 382 6.46 5.63 1.90
C VAL A 382 7.82 6.33 1.85
N GLY A 383 8.24 6.79 0.66
CA GLY A 383 9.48 7.57 0.52
C GLY A 383 9.45 8.88 1.31
N ARG A 384 8.34 9.62 1.26
CA ARG A 384 8.16 10.87 2.04
C ARG A 384 8.13 10.60 3.55
N TYR A 385 7.50 9.50 3.96
CA TYR A 385 7.48 9.06 5.36
C TYR A 385 8.87 8.68 5.87
N LEU A 386 9.65 7.91 5.09
CA LEU A 386 11.03 7.55 5.43
C LEU A 386 11.95 8.77 5.54
N SER A 387 11.71 9.82 4.77
CA SER A 387 12.38 11.11 4.89
C SER A 387 11.86 11.98 6.06
N ARG A 388 10.83 11.54 6.79
CA ARG A 388 10.13 12.29 7.85
C ARG A 388 9.65 13.68 7.41
N GLN A 389 9.07 13.77 6.21
CA GLN A 389 8.54 15.06 5.72
C GLN A 389 7.47 15.60 6.68
N PRO A 390 7.59 16.85 7.17
CA PRO A 390 6.72 17.39 8.21
C PRO A 390 5.23 17.30 7.90
N GLU A 391 4.83 17.55 6.64
CA GLU A 391 3.42 17.51 6.22
C GLU A 391 2.84 16.11 6.31
N VAL A 392 3.63 15.10 5.92
CA VAL A 392 3.23 13.69 5.98
C VAL A 392 3.16 13.21 7.43
N MET A 393 4.17 13.54 8.23
CA MET A 393 4.22 13.16 9.66
C MET A 393 3.09 13.83 10.45
N GLY A 394 2.83 15.11 10.19
CA GLY A 394 1.73 15.86 10.81
C GLY A 394 0.38 15.25 10.46
N ALA A 395 0.13 14.98 9.18
CA ALA A 395 -1.13 14.39 8.74
C ALA A 395 -1.35 12.99 9.34
N LEU A 396 -0.34 12.11 9.32
CA LEU A 396 -0.44 10.77 9.90
C LEU A 396 -0.62 10.78 11.42
N THR A 397 -0.10 11.80 12.11
CA THR A 397 -0.31 12.00 13.55
C THR A 397 -1.75 12.44 13.87
N GLU A 398 -2.37 13.22 12.98
CA GLU A 398 -3.74 13.73 13.14
C GLU A 398 -4.82 12.67 12.83
N MET A 399 -4.55 11.77 11.88
CA MET A 399 -5.50 10.77 11.39
C MET A 399 -6.16 9.88 12.45
N PRO A 400 -5.47 9.37 13.49
CA PRO A 400 -6.10 8.56 14.53
C PRO A 400 -7.20 9.30 15.30
N ALA A 401 -7.01 10.58 15.61
CA ALA A 401 -8.03 11.39 16.26
C ALA A 401 -9.25 11.62 15.36
N LEU A 402 -9.04 11.72 14.05
CA LEU A 402 -10.12 11.80 13.07
C LEU A 402 -10.93 10.50 13.02
N VAL A 403 -10.27 9.33 13.13
CA VAL A 403 -10.93 8.02 13.23
C VAL A 403 -11.82 7.96 14.47
N ASP A 404 -11.33 8.41 15.63
CA ASP A 404 -12.13 8.45 16.87
C ASP A 404 -13.32 9.42 16.76
N ALA A 405 -13.12 10.60 16.19
CA ALA A 405 -14.20 11.56 15.95
C ALA A 405 -15.28 10.99 15.01
N MET A 406 -14.87 10.27 13.96
CA MET A 406 -15.80 9.65 13.01
C MET A 406 -16.55 8.47 13.63
N HIS A 407 -15.86 7.66 14.45
CA HIS A 407 -16.48 6.59 15.21
C HIS A 407 -17.58 7.14 16.13
N GLU A 408 -17.29 8.19 16.89
CA GLU A 408 -18.28 8.82 17.78
C GLU A 408 -19.45 9.44 17.00
N ALA A 409 -19.19 10.03 15.83
CA ALA A 409 -20.25 10.57 14.98
C ALA A 409 -21.22 9.47 14.50
N PHE A 410 -20.72 8.29 14.15
CA PHE A 410 -21.57 7.14 13.84
C PHE A 410 -22.35 6.65 15.06
N ARG A 411 -21.72 6.55 16.23
CA ARG A 411 -22.39 6.15 17.48
C ARG A 411 -23.53 7.09 17.86
N ARG A 412 -23.41 8.39 17.57
CA ARG A 412 -24.44 9.41 17.80
C ARG A 412 -25.48 9.54 16.68
N GLY A 413 -25.31 8.83 15.56
CA GLY A 413 -26.17 8.97 14.39
C GLY A 413 -26.03 10.30 13.64
N GLU A 414 -24.91 11.00 13.82
CA GLU A 414 -24.68 12.32 13.22
C GLU A 414 -24.11 12.23 11.80
N LEU A 415 -24.90 11.75 10.83
CA LEU A 415 -24.43 11.56 9.45
C LEU A 415 -23.97 12.86 8.77
N THR A 416 -24.48 14.02 9.18
CA THR A 416 -23.97 15.33 8.75
C THR A 416 -22.55 15.58 9.26
N THR A 417 -22.25 15.21 10.50
CA THR A 417 -20.89 15.25 11.06
C THR A 417 -19.98 14.26 10.34
N VAL A 418 -20.43 13.03 10.07
CA VAL A 418 -19.69 12.05 9.25
C VAL A 418 -19.29 12.65 7.90
N GLY A 419 -20.22 13.33 7.20
CA GLY A 419 -19.92 13.99 5.94
C GLY A 419 -18.80 15.03 6.04
N ARG A 420 -18.82 15.88 7.09
CA ARG A 420 -17.74 16.85 7.33
C ARG A 420 -16.40 16.17 7.61
N LEU A 421 -16.40 15.10 8.38
CA LEU A 421 -15.20 14.32 8.71
C LEU A 421 -14.63 13.57 7.50
N LEU A 422 -15.44 13.20 6.52
CA LEU A 422 -14.94 12.67 5.23
C LEU A 422 -14.12 13.74 4.48
N SER A 423 -14.60 14.99 4.43
CA SER A 423 -13.83 16.10 3.83
C SER A 423 -12.52 16.37 4.59
N GLU A 424 -12.54 16.22 5.91
CA GLU A 424 -11.33 16.36 6.72
C GLU A 424 -10.34 15.22 6.47
N SER A 425 -10.83 13.98 6.36
CA SER A 425 -10.00 12.86 5.91
C SER A 425 -9.41 13.15 4.53
N TRP A 426 -10.19 13.74 3.62
CA TRP A 426 -9.69 14.10 2.29
C TRP A 426 -8.57 15.15 2.34
N ARG A 427 -8.67 16.14 3.23
CA ARG A 427 -7.61 17.13 3.47
C ARG A 427 -6.33 16.44 3.93
N LEU A 428 -6.43 15.52 4.89
CA LEU A 428 -5.28 14.76 5.39
C LEU A 428 -4.65 13.86 4.32
N ASN A 429 -5.48 13.16 3.52
CA ASN A 429 -5.00 12.37 2.40
C ASN A 429 -4.21 13.23 1.39
N LYS A 430 -4.67 14.45 1.09
CA LYS A 430 -3.94 15.40 0.23
C LYS A 430 -2.64 15.95 0.85
N ALA A 431 -2.55 16.05 2.17
CA ALA A 431 -1.29 16.38 2.83
C ALA A 431 -0.28 15.22 2.72
N VAL A 432 -0.75 13.97 2.86
CA VAL A 432 0.05 12.75 2.68
C VAL A 432 0.53 12.58 1.24
N ASP A 433 -0.33 12.82 0.25
CA ASP A 433 0.05 12.88 -1.17
C ASP A 433 -0.74 13.96 -1.92
N PRO A 434 -0.13 15.10 -2.29
CA PRO A 434 -0.77 16.13 -3.11
C PRO A 434 -1.28 15.62 -4.46
N HIS A 435 -0.67 14.56 -5.00
CA HIS A 435 -1.06 13.97 -6.28
C HIS A 435 -2.19 12.95 -6.15
N CYS A 436 -2.77 12.76 -4.96
CA CYS A 436 -3.95 11.92 -4.79
C CYS A 436 -5.21 12.56 -5.39
N THR A 437 -5.17 13.82 -5.80
CA THR A 437 -6.23 14.50 -6.56
C THR A 437 -5.72 14.97 -7.93
N ASN A 438 -6.64 15.43 -8.78
CA ASN A 438 -6.37 16.07 -10.06
C ASN A 438 -7.52 17.03 -10.42
N GLU A 439 -7.40 17.75 -11.54
CA GLU A 439 -8.40 18.73 -11.97
C GLU A 439 -9.80 18.12 -12.15
N TRP A 440 -9.88 16.86 -12.61
CA TRP A 440 -11.16 16.17 -12.79
C TRP A 440 -11.83 15.84 -11.45
N ILE A 441 -11.07 15.28 -10.50
CA ILE A 441 -11.56 14.97 -9.16
C ILE A 441 -11.98 16.25 -8.43
N ASP A 442 -11.18 17.31 -8.53
CA ASP A 442 -11.50 18.61 -7.91
C ASP A 442 -12.76 19.23 -8.52
N LEU A 443 -12.96 19.10 -9.84
CA LEU A 443 -14.21 19.49 -10.51
C LEU A 443 -15.41 18.72 -9.98
N LEU A 444 -15.32 17.38 -9.81
CA LEU A 444 -16.41 16.57 -9.26
C LEU A 444 -16.80 17.02 -7.84
N PHE A 445 -15.84 17.32 -6.98
CA PHE A 445 -16.13 17.88 -5.66
C PHE A 445 -16.79 19.26 -5.74
N ALA A 446 -16.30 20.13 -6.63
CA ALA A 446 -16.88 21.46 -6.82
C ALA A 446 -18.34 21.41 -7.31
N GLN A 447 -18.64 20.52 -8.27
CA GLN A 447 -19.98 20.36 -8.86
C GLN A 447 -21.01 19.76 -7.89
N THR A 448 -20.57 19.13 -6.81
CA THR A 448 -21.46 18.38 -5.89
C THR A 448 -21.61 19.03 -4.52
N ARG A 449 -20.85 20.10 -4.25
CA ARG A 449 -20.71 20.74 -2.93
C ARG A 449 -22.03 21.25 -2.33
N ASP A 450 -22.97 21.74 -3.14
CA ASP A 450 -24.28 22.22 -2.68
C ASP A 450 -25.22 21.08 -2.24
N LEU A 451 -24.95 19.84 -2.65
CA LEU A 451 -25.78 18.66 -2.37
C LEU A 451 -25.20 17.75 -1.28
N CYS A 452 -23.91 17.88 -0.95
CA CYS A 452 -23.23 17.05 0.02
C CYS A 452 -22.77 17.81 1.28
N ASN A 453 -22.66 17.08 2.39
CA ASN A 453 -21.99 17.53 3.61
C ASN A 453 -20.47 17.36 3.53
N GLY A 454 -20.01 16.53 2.60
CA GLY A 454 -18.60 16.28 2.31
C GLY A 454 -18.36 14.94 1.65
N GLY A 455 -17.09 14.62 1.42
CA GLY A 455 -16.69 13.38 0.76
C GLY A 455 -15.19 13.28 0.55
N LYS A 456 -14.77 12.12 0.03
CA LYS A 456 -13.37 11.81 -0.24
C LYS A 456 -13.24 10.81 -1.40
N LEU A 457 -12.06 10.74 -1.99
CA LEU A 457 -11.68 9.59 -2.80
C LEU A 457 -11.37 8.41 -1.86
N VAL A 458 -11.61 7.19 -2.35
CA VAL A 458 -11.38 5.92 -1.64
C VAL A 458 -10.05 5.32 -2.10
N GLY A 459 -9.29 4.75 -1.17
CA GLY A 459 -7.99 4.15 -1.43
C GLY A 459 -6.86 5.16 -1.62
N ALA A 460 -5.89 4.81 -2.48
CA ALA A 460 -4.61 5.51 -2.57
C ALA A 460 -4.71 6.92 -3.18
N GLY A 461 -5.65 7.19 -4.09
CA GLY A 461 -5.71 8.49 -4.79
C GLY A 461 -5.66 8.44 -6.31
N GLY A 462 -5.98 9.58 -6.92
CA GLY A 462 -5.70 9.93 -8.31
C GLY A 462 -6.56 9.25 -9.36
N GLY A 463 -7.66 8.61 -8.92
CA GLY A 463 -8.65 7.90 -9.73
C GLY A 463 -9.42 6.90 -8.84
N GLY A 464 -10.34 6.13 -9.42
CA GLY A 464 -11.06 5.09 -8.71
C GLY A 464 -12.41 5.56 -8.17
N PHE A 465 -12.76 5.12 -6.96
CA PHE A 465 -14.04 5.42 -6.35
C PHE A 465 -13.97 6.66 -5.45
N MET A 466 -15.07 7.39 -5.39
CA MET A 466 -15.32 8.45 -4.42
C MET A 466 -16.58 8.17 -3.62
N VAL A 467 -16.59 8.63 -2.38
CA VAL A 467 -17.77 8.65 -1.52
C VAL A 467 -18.19 10.08 -1.22
N LEU A 468 -19.49 10.33 -1.32
CA LEU A 468 -20.10 11.64 -1.07
C LEU A 468 -21.28 11.46 -0.12
N MET A 469 -21.23 12.13 1.04
CA MET A 469 -22.33 12.12 2.00
C MET A 469 -23.33 13.21 1.65
N ALA A 470 -24.49 12.84 1.11
CA ALA A 470 -25.54 13.80 0.78
C ALA A 470 -26.17 14.46 2.04
N LYS A 471 -26.70 15.66 1.87
CA LYS A 471 -27.41 16.40 2.92
C LYS A 471 -28.62 15.64 3.47
N ASP A 472 -29.35 14.99 2.58
CA ASP A 472 -30.50 14.14 2.84
C ASP A 472 -30.73 13.20 1.64
N GLU A 473 -31.76 12.36 1.70
CA GLU A 473 -32.09 11.41 0.64
C GLU A 473 -32.48 12.08 -0.69
N THR A 474 -33.19 13.21 -0.64
CA THR A 474 -33.56 13.97 -1.85
C THR A 474 -32.33 14.55 -2.53
N ALA A 475 -31.40 15.10 -1.74
CA ALA A 475 -30.11 15.57 -2.21
C ALA A 475 -29.27 14.42 -2.79
N ALA A 476 -29.34 13.22 -2.23
CA ALA A 476 -28.67 12.04 -2.77
C ALA A 476 -29.18 11.69 -4.18
N GLN A 477 -30.50 11.73 -4.43
CA GLN A 477 -31.03 11.47 -5.77
C GLN A 477 -30.60 12.53 -6.79
N ARG A 478 -30.66 13.81 -6.40
CA ARG A 478 -30.16 14.91 -7.23
C ARG A 478 -28.67 14.80 -7.51
N LEU A 479 -27.91 14.36 -6.51
CA LEU A 479 -26.46 14.15 -6.61
C LEU A 479 -26.13 13.06 -7.63
N LYS A 480 -26.84 11.93 -7.61
CA LYS A 480 -26.68 10.85 -8.59
C LYS A 480 -26.96 11.34 -10.02
N GLY A 481 -28.05 12.10 -10.22
CA GLY A 481 -28.38 12.71 -11.51
C GLY A 481 -27.29 13.66 -12.00
N ARG A 482 -26.82 14.58 -11.15
CA ARG A 482 -25.77 15.53 -11.51
C ARG A 482 -24.43 14.84 -11.83
N LEU A 483 -24.05 13.82 -11.06
CA LEU A 483 -22.85 13.03 -11.35
C LEU A 483 -22.95 12.34 -12.71
N ALA A 484 -24.12 11.78 -13.05
CA ALA A 484 -24.36 11.19 -14.36
C ALA A 484 -24.25 12.21 -15.49
N GLU A 485 -24.74 13.44 -15.31
CA GLU A 485 -24.63 14.54 -16.28
C GLU A 485 -23.17 15.01 -16.46
N VAL A 486 -22.48 15.31 -15.36
CA VAL A 486 -21.08 15.77 -15.39
C VAL A 486 -20.15 14.69 -15.95
N GLY A 487 -20.45 13.43 -15.66
CA GLY A 487 -19.68 12.26 -16.06
C GLY A 487 -19.90 11.77 -17.50
N GLN A 488 -20.82 12.36 -18.26
CA GLN A 488 -21.15 11.90 -19.62
C GLN A 488 -19.89 11.83 -20.50
N GLY A 489 -19.68 10.66 -21.11
CA GLY A 489 -18.54 10.41 -22.00
C GLY A 489 -17.20 10.19 -21.29
N ARG A 490 -17.15 10.17 -19.95
CA ARG A 490 -15.92 9.97 -19.17
C ARG A 490 -15.89 8.66 -18.36
N GLY A 491 -16.87 7.77 -18.56
CA GLY A 491 -16.90 6.46 -17.88
C GLY A 491 -17.19 6.53 -16.38
N LEU A 492 -17.68 7.68 -15.89
CA LEU A 492 -18.12 7.83 -14.50
C LEU A 492 -19.43 7.06 -14.29
N GLU A 493 -19.51 6.33 -13.19
CA GLU A 493 -20.65 5.46 -12.88
C GLU A 493 -21.00 5.52 -11.39
N VAL A 494 -22.28 5.66 -11.08
CA VAL A 494 -22.81 5.60 -9.70
C VAL A 494 -23.20 4.16 -9.38
N TYR A 495 -22.71 3.64 -8.26
CA TYR A 495 -22.94 2.27 -7.86
C TYR A 495 -24.06 2.16 -6.83
N HIS A 496 -24.94 1.17 -7.01
CA HIS A 496 -25.79 0.69 -5.93
C HIS A 496 -24.95 -0.14 -4.96
N TRP A 497 -25.03 0.20 -3.68
CA TRP A 497 -24.24 -0.45 -2.64
C TRP A 497 -25.06 -0.62 -1.35
N SER A 498 -24.64 -1.55 -0.50
CA SER A 498 -25.15 -1.72 0.87
C SER A 498 -24.02 -2.22 1.78
N LEU A 499 -24.17 -2.05 3.10
CA LEU A 499 -23.23 -2.65 4.04
C LEU A 499 -23.30 -4.18 3.93
N ALA A 500 -22.13 -4.82 3.89
CA ALA A 500 -22.05 -6.28 3.92
C ALA A 500 -22.13 -6.76 5.38
N PRO A 501 -23.17 -7.52 5.77
CA PRO A 501 -23.27 -8.00 7.15
C PRO A 501 -22.18 -9.03 7.49
N THR A 502 -21.69 -9.75 6.49
CA THR A 502 -20.62 -10.74 6.60
C THR A 502 -19.47 -10.38 5.67
N GLY A 503 -18.26 -10.78 6.07
CA GLY A 503 -17.04 -10.56 5.30
C GLY A 503 -16.75 -11.71 4.33
N LEU A 504 -15.55 -12.29 4.39
CA LEU A 504 -15.17 -13.44 3.57
C LEU A 504 -16.03 -14.66 3.92
N GLU A 505 -16.62 -15.29 2.89
CA GLU A 505 -17.35 -16.55 3.00
C GLU A 505 -16.68 -17.64 2.18
N VAL A 506 -16.77 -18.88 2.66
CA VAL A 506 -16.18 -20.05 2.02
C VAL A 506 -17.25 -21.11 1.82
N GLU A 507 -17.27 -21.71 0.64
CA GLU A 507 -18.17 -22.79 0.26
C GLU A 507 -17.34 -23.92 -0.35
N VAL A 508 -17.70 -25.16 -0.03
CA VAL A 508 -17.13 -26.36 -0.66
C VAL A 508 -18.21 -26.98 -1.55
N ARG A 509 -17.88 -27.29 -2.80
CA ARG A 509 -18.81 -27.85 -3.79
C ARG A 509 -18.12 -28.89 -4.68
N GLU A 510 -18.89 -29.65 -5.44
CA GLU A 510 -18.36 -30.44 -6.55
C GLU A 510 -17.81 -29.49 -7.64
N GLY A 511 -16.65 -29.86 -8.20
CA GLY A 511 -15.82 -29.06 -9.11
C GLY A 511 -16.42 -28.85 -10.48
#